data_AF-A0A8T4T2D0-F1
#
_entry.id   AF-A0A8T4T2D0-F1
#
_cell.length_a   1.000
_cell.length_b   1.000
_cell.length_c   1.000
_cell.angle_alpha   90.00
_cell.angle_beta   90.00
_cell.angle_gamma   90.00
#
_symmetry.space_group_name_H-M   'P 1'
#
loop_
_entity.id
_entity.type
_entity.pdbx_description
1 polymer ?
#
loop_
_entity_poly.entity_id
_entity_poly.type
_entity_poly.pdbx_seq_one_letter_code
_entity_poly.pdbx_strand_id
1 'polypeptide(L)'
;MKESNNSDEVSEENYFKYSIKDLFAFLFIVILWATAHALGSAIPGLTGYALLFILMVVFATFTAFFINKFGAVGIVSLIAVTLIPSLPDLAGLGVKRYIIMGLVGLCFEIIHWLFTKAINMDPLRVILAASTAFATMPLWTGLMLSLYLTKLKIIQVLNLVFLDGLLAFLGASLAFLLWFYLRTYPFILKYKYEE
;
A
#
# COMPACT_ATOMS: atom_id res chain seq x y z
N MET A 1 -17.72 -35.11 -14.29
CA MET A 1 -17.86 -34.19 -13.15
C MET A 1 -17.06 -32.93 -13.47
N LYS A 2 -17.69 -31.95 -14.10
CA LYS A 2 -17.14 -30.64 -14.48
C LYS A 2 -18.15 -29.61 -13.98
N GLU A 3 -18.07 -29.30 -12.70
CA GLU A 3 -18.82 -28.21 -12.09
C GLU A 3 -17.88 -27.51 -11.12
N SER A 4 -17.36 -26.36 -11.57
CA SER A 4 -16.69 -25.33 -10.76
C SER A 4 -15.86 -24.46 -11.71
N ASN A 5 -16.50 -23.62 -12.54
CA ASN A 5 -15.77 -22.55 -13.25
C ASN A 5 -16.58 -21.27 -13.45
N ASN A 6 -17.79 -21.15 -12.88
CA ASN A 6 -18.67 -20.02 -13.14
C ASN A 6 -18.69 -18.95 -12.02
N SER A 7 -18.02 -19.18 -10.88
CA SER A 7 -17.90 -18.16 -9.82
C SER A 7 -16.73 -17.20 -10.03
N ASP A 8 -15.77 -17.56 -10.89
CA ASP A 8 -14.52 -16.82 -11.04
C ASP A 8 -14.57 -15.83 -12.22
N GLU A 9 -15.40 -16.08 -13.25
CA GLU A 9 -15.54 -15.20 -14.42
C GLU A 9 -16.24 -13.86 -14.12
N VAL A 10 -17.10 -13.80 -13.09
CA VAL A 10 -17.78 -12.55 -12.67
C VAL A 10 -16.80 -11.57 -11.98
N SER A 11 -15.56 -11.99 -11.68
CA SER A 11 -14.64 -11.20 -10.84
C SER A 11 -13.67 -10.28 -11.60
N GLU A 12 -13.33 -10.53 -12.87
CA GLU A 12 -12.34 -9.72 -13.58
C GLU A 12 -12.90 -8.39 -14.12
N GLU A 13 -14.15 -8.38 -14.62
CA GLU A 13 -14.75 -7.15 -15.18
C GLU A 13 -14.95 -6.04 -14.14
N ASN A 14 -15.20 -6.41 -12.88
CA ASN A 14 -15.37 -5.46 -11.77
C ASN A 14 -14.04 -4.96 -11.18
N TYR A 15 -12.92 -5.61 -11.51
CA TYR A 15 -11.60 -5.24 -10.99
C TYR A 15 -11.08 -3.89 -11.54
N PHE A 16 -11.59 -3.44 -12.69
CA PHE A 16 -11.21 -2.18 -13.35
C PHE A 16 -12.28 -1.07 -13.29
N LYS A 17 -13.52 -1.37 -12.89
CA LYS A 17 -14.63 -0.41 -12.88
C LYS A 17 -14.74 0.28 -11.51
N TYR A 18 -14.52 1.59 -11.46
CA TYR A 18 -14.68 2.38 -10.23
C TYR A 18 -16.10 2.94 -10.08
N SER A 19 -16.67 2.79 -8.88
CA SER A 19 -17.96 3.36 -8.48
C SER A 19 -17.75 4.64 -7.67
N ILE A 20 -18.81 5.43 -7.51
CA ILE A 20 -18.80 6.61 -6.64
C ILE A 20 -18.53 6.23 -5.17
N LYS A 21 -18.98 5.04 -4.74
CA LYS A 21 -18.74 4.52 -3.39
C LYS A 21 -17.23 4.33 -3.14
N ASP A 22 -16.47 3.92 -4.16
CA ASP A 22 -15.01 3.76 -4.06
C ASP A 22 -14.29 5.10 -3.89
N LEU A 23 -14.78 6.17 -4.54
CA LEU A 23 -14.21 7.51 -4.37
C LEU A 23 -14.35 8.01 -2.93
N PHE A 24 -15.52 7.77 -2.31
CA PHE A 24 -15.71 8.07 -0.89
C PHE A 24 -14.83 7.21 0.01
N ALA A 25 -14.66 5.93 -0.31
CA ALA A 25 -13.75 5.04 0.41
C ALA A 25 -12.30 5.53 0.34
N PHE A 26 -11.82 5.96 -0.84
CA PHE A 26 -10.49 6.55 -1.00
C PHE A 26 -10.30 7.77 -0.10
N LEU A 27 -11.22 8.73 -0.16
CA LEU A 27 -11.16 9.94 0.66
C LEU A 27 -11.15 9.60 2.16
N PHE A 28 -12.03 8.69 2.58
CA PHE A 28 -12.11 8.26 3.97
C PHE A 28 -10.80 7.63 4.46
N ILE A 29 -10.24 6.69 3.69
CA ILE A 29 -8.97 6.03 4.04
C ILE A 29 -7.83 7.05 4.11
N VAL A 30 -7.74 7.98 3.15
CA VAL A 30 -6.68 8.98 3.14
C VAL A 30 -6.82 9.94 4.33
N ILE A 31 -8.03 10.37 4.68
CA ILE A 31 -8.26 11.24 5.86
C ILE A 31 -7.85 10.52 7.15
N LEU A 32 -8.22 9.24 7.29
CA LEU A 32 -7.80 8.43 8.43
C LEU A 32 -6.27 8.30 8.48
N TRP A 33 -5.64 8.05 7.33
CA TRP A 33 -4.19 7.96 7.25
C TRP A 33 -3.52 9.28 7.63
N ALA A 34 -3.98 10.40 7.07
CA ALA A 34 -3.44 11.72 7.38
C ALA A 34 -3.57 12.05 8.88
N THR A 35 -4.70 11.69 9.49
CA THR A 35 -4.94 11.88 10.92
C THR A 35 -3.99 11.02 11.76
N ALA A 36 -3.87 9.73 11.45
CA ALA A 36 -2.95 8.82 12.14
C ALA A 36 -1.49 9.26 12.00
N HIS A 37 -1.10 9.74 10.80
CA HIS A 37 0.23 10.28 10.54
C HIS A 37 0.50 11.55 11.36
N ALA A 38 -0.46 12.46 11.45
CA ALA A 38 -0.32 13.68 12.25
C ALA A 38 -0.14 13.38 13.75
N LEU A 39 -0.77 12.32 14.26
CA LEU A 39 -0.57 11.86 15.64
C LEU A 39 0.80 11.18 15.82
N GLY A 40 1.24 10.38 14.85
CA GLY A 40 2.50 9.66 14.90
C GLY A 40 3.74 10.55 14.72
N SER A 41 3.61 11.68 14.03
CA SER A 41 4.74 12.57 13.71
C SER A 41 5.33 13.29 14.93
N ALA A 42 4.65 13.27 16.07
CA ALA A 42 5.17 13.79 17.33
C ALA A 42 6.31 12.92 17.92
N ILE A 43 6.48 11.69 17.45
CA ILE A 43 7.50 10.77 17.96
C ILE A 43 8.80 10.97 17.16
N PRO A 44 9.90 11.42 17.76
CA PRO A 44 11.14 11.67 17.04
C PRO A 44 11.97 10.39 16.81
N GLY A 45 12.92 10.48 15.88
CA GLY A 45 13.96 9.47 15.68
C GLY A 45 13.47 8.21 14.95
N LEU A 46 14.22 7.11 15.13
CA LEU A 46 13.99 5.85 14.41
C LEU A 46 12.62 5.23 14.75
N THR A 47 12.16 5.38 15.99
CA THR A 47 10.85 4.87 16.42
C THR A 47 9.71 5.57 15.68
N GLY A 48 9.80 6.90 15.54
CA GLY A 48 8.84 7.68 14.77
C GLY A 48 8.82 7.29 13.30
N TYR A 49 10.01 7.18 12.70
CA TYR A 49 10.17 6.68 11.34
C TYR A 49 9.49 5.32 11.14
N ALA A 50 9.81 4.35 11.99
CA ALA A 50 9.27 2.99 11.90
C ALA A 50 7.74 2.97 12.06
N LEU A 51 7.20 3.73 13.02
CA LEU A 51 5.75 3.84 13.22
C LEU A 51 5.05 4.43 12.00
N LEU A 52 5.55 5.56 11.48
CA LEU A 52 4.95 6.24 10.32
C LEU A 52 5.03 5.37 9.06
N PHE A 53 6.12 4.62 8.90
CA PHE A 53 6.29 3.70 7.79
C PHE A 53 5.32 2.52 7.91
N ILE A 54 5.18 1.92 9.10
CA ILE A 54 4.17 0.90 9.36
C ILE A 54 2.77 1.43 9.06
N LEU A 55 2.41 2.63 9.52
CA LEU A 55 1.10 3.24 9.24
C LEU A 55 0.87 3.42 7.73
N MET A 56 1.86 3.91 6.99
CA MET A 56 1.79 4.02 5.54
C MET A 56 1.46 2.68 4.88
N VAL A 57 2.19 1.62 5.24
CA VAL A 57 1.95 0.28 4.67
C VAL A 57 0.61 -0.28 5.14
N VAL A 58 0.20 -0.02 6.38
CA VAL A 58 -1.11 -0.44 6.90
C VAL A 58 -2.23 0.14 6.04
N PHE A 59 -2.26 1.45 5.81
CA PHE A 59 -3.34 2.09 5.06
C PHE A 59 -3.31 1.73 3.57
N ALA A 60 -2.12 1.62 2.97
CA ALA A 60 -1.97 1.18 1.58
C ALA A 60 -2.47 -0.27 1.39
N THR A 61 -2.05 -1.18 2.26
CA THR A 61 -2.46 -2.59 2.21
C THR A 61 -3.94 -2.76 2.54
N PHE A 62 -4.45 -2.00 3.52
CA PHE A 62 -5.87 -1.99 3.87
C PHE A 62 -6.73 -1.54 2.68
N THR A 63 -6.26 -0.57 1.89
CA THR A 63 -6.91 -0.16 0.65
C THR A 63 -7.07 -1.31 -0.33
N ALA A 64 -6.00 -2.11 -0.54
CA ALA A 64 -6.05 -3.28 -1.40
C ALA A 64 -7.11 -4.27 -0.94
N PHE A 65 -7.18 -4.55 0.37
CA PHE A 65 -8.16 -5.48 0.93
C PHE A 65 -9.60 -4.95 0.91
N PHE A 66 -9.78 -3.65 1.14
CA PHE A 66 -11.09 -3.04 1.29
C PHE A 66 -11.76 -2.79 -0.07
N ILE A 67 -11.02 -2.22 -1.01
CA ILE A 67 -11.55 -1.81 -2.31
C ILE A 67 -11.39 -2.92 -3.35
N ASN A 68 -10.30 -3.68 -3.29
CA ASN A 68 -10.03 -4.84 -4.15
C ASN A 68 -10.15 -4.53 -5.66
N LYS A 69 -9.57 -3.40 -6.11
CA LYS A 69 -9.55 -2.95 -7.51
C LYS A 69 -8.14 -2.61 -7.95
N PHE A 70 -7.86 -2.80 -9.25
CA PHE A 70 -6.58 -2.49 -9.86
C PHE A 70 -6.24 -1.00 -9.75
N GLY A 71 -5.10 -0.69 -9.13
CA GLY A 71 -4.60 0.68 -9.00
C GLY A 71 -5.16 1.43 -7.79
N ALA A 72 -6.01 0.80 -6.97
CA ALA A 72 -6.57 1.42 -5.78
C ALA A 72 -5.47 1.89 -4.81
N VAL A 73 -4.43 1.07 -4.61
CA VAL A 73 -3.29 1.40 -3.75
C VAL A 73 -2.50 2.58 -4.31
N GLY A 74 -2.27 2.59 -5.63
CA GLY A 74 -1.59 3.69 -6.30
C GLY A 74 -2.35 5.01 -6.19
N ILE A 75 -3.66 5.00 -6.43
CA ILE A 75 -4.52 6.19 -6.31
C ILE A 75 -4.51 6.72 -4.88
N VAL A 76 -4.77 5.86 -3.88
CA VAL A 76 -4.76 6.27 -2.46
C VAL A 76 -3.40 6.81 -2.05
N SER A 77 -2.31 6.17 -2.49
CA SER A 77 -0.94 6.62 -2.20
C SER A 77 -0.64 8.00 -2.79
N LEU A 78 -1.07 8.27 -4.03
CA LEU A 78 -0.90 9.57 -4.68
C LEU A 78 -1.73 10.66 -4.00
N ILE A 79 -2.97 10.37 -3.62
CA ILE A 79 -3.80 11.32 -2.86
C ILE A 79 -3.18 11.56 -1.47
N ALA A 80 -2.72 10.51 -0.78
CA ALA A 80 -2.10 10.64 0.53
C ALA A 80 -0.84 11.51 0.50
N VAL A 81 0.00 11.40 -0.54
CA VAL A 81 1.19 12.25 -0.69
C VAL A 81 0.86 13.75 -0.84
N THR A 82 -0.37 14.09 -1.26
CA THR A 82 -0.82 15.50 -1.30
C THR A 82 -1.11 16.04 0.10
N LEU A 83 -1.75 15.23 0.95
CA LEU A 83 -2.21 15.62 2.27
C LEU A 83 -1.16 15.41 3.37
N ILE A 84 -0.20 14.52 3.13
CA ILE A 84 0.84 14.13 4.09
C ILE A 84 2.21 14.53 3.54
N PRO A 85 2.67 15.77 3.78
CA PRO A 85 3.88 16.27 3.14
C PRO A 85 5.18 15.66 3.68
N SER A 86 5.15 15.09 4.88
CA SER A 86 6.28 14.56 5.62
C SER A 86 6.25 13.03 5.76
N LEU A 87 5.87 12.33 4.69
CA LEU A 87 5.95 10.87 4.65
C LEU A 87 7.40 10.38 4.87
N PRO A 88 7.58 9.21 5.51
CA PRO A 88 8.87 8.54 5.66
C PRO A 88 9.60 8.46 4.31
N ASP A 89 10.91 8.67 4.31
CA ASP A 89 11.79 8.74 3.12
C ASP A 89 11.47 9.80 2.06
N LEU A 90 10.32 10.47 2.14
CA LEU A 90 9.89 11.44 1.13
C LEU A 90 9.96 12.89 1.58
N ALA A 91 10.23 13.11 2.87
CA ALA A 91 10.36 14.44 3.43
C ALA A 91 11.46 15.24 2.70
N GLY A 92 11.12 16.45 2.25
CA GLY A 92 12.06 17.34 1.56
C GLY A 92 12.30 17.04 0.07
N LEU A 93 11.65 16.01 -0.52
CA LEU A 93 11.82 15.67 -1.94
C LEU A 93 10.99 16.54 -2.91
N GLY A 94 10.14 17.42 -2.39
CA GLY A 94 9.27 18.28 -3.21
C GLY A 94 8.37 17.45 -4.14
N VAL A 95 8.39 17.75 -5.44
CA VAL A 95 7.56 17.06 -6.46
C VAL A 95 7.99 15.61 -6.67
N LYS A 96 9.25 15.24 -6.38
CA LYS A 96 9.75 13.87 -6.61
C LYS A 96 9.02 12.82 -5.76
N ARG A 97 8.41 13.22 -4.63
CA ARG A 97 7.62 12.32 -3.77
C ARG A 97 6.43 11.69 -4.49
N TYR A 98 5.80 12.42 -5.41
CA TYR A 98 4.67 11.94 -6.20
C TYR A 98 5.12 10.83 -7.15
N ILE A 99 6.28 11.01 -7.77
CA ILE A 99 6.87 10.02 -8.68
C ILE A 99 7.23 8.76 -7.91
N ILE A 100 7.85 8.88 -6.74
CA ILE A 100 8.23 7.72 -5.91
C ILE A 100 6.99 6.96 -5.45
N MET A 101 5.96 7.63 -4.92
CA MET A 101 4.72 6.94 -4.53
C MET A 101 4.00 6.32 -5.73
N GLY A 102 4.02 6.97 -6.89
CA GLY A 102 3.50 6.40 -8.13
C GLY A 102 4.23 5.12 -8.54
N LEU A 103 5.56 5.11 -8.45
CA LEU A 103 6.40 3.95 -8.73
C LEU A 103 6.15 2.82 -7.72
N VAL A 104 6.05 3.12 -6.43
CA VAL A 104 5.74 2.14 -5.38
C VAL A 104 4.35 1.54 -5.60
N GLY A 105 3.34 2.36 -5.91
CA GLY A 105 1.99 1.90 -6.24
C GLY A 105 1.97 1.01 -7.49
N LEU A 106 2.70 1.39 -8.54
CA LEU A 106 2.83 0.58 -9.75
C LEU A 106 3.57 -0.74 -9.48
N CYS A 107 4.64 -0.72 -8.68
CA CYS A 107 5.33 -1.93 -8.23
C CYS A 107 4.38 -2.86 -7.46
N PHE A 108 3.56 -2.32 -6.57
CA PHE A 108 2.54 -3.09 -5.85
C PHE A 108 1.61 -3.83 -6.82
N GLU A 109 1.03 -3.12 -7.79
CA GLU A 109 0.10 -3.73 -8.74
C GLU A 109 0.75 -4.82 -9.59
N ILE A 110 1.98 -4.58 -10.08
CA ILE A 110 2.72 -5.57 -10.87
C ILE A 110 3.01 -6.82 -10.03
N ILE A 111 3.51 -6.65 -8.81
CA ILE A 111 3.87 -7.77 -7.93
C ILE A 111 2.61 -8.52 -7.51
N HIS A 112 1.53 -7.81 -7.18
CA HIS A 112 0.24 -8.41 -6.84
C HIS A 112 -0.28 -9.27 -8.00
N TRP A 113 -0.26 -8.74 -9.23
CA TRP A 113 -0.67 -9.48 -10.43
C TRP A 113 0.20 -10.72 -10.69
N LEU A 114 1.52 -10.61 -10.51
CA LEU A 114 2.42 -11.76 -10.62
C LEU A 114 2.10 -12.83 -9.58
N PHE A 115 1.81 -12.44 -8.33
CA PHE A 115 1.47 -13.36 -7.26
C PHE A 115 0.08 -13.98 -7.40
N THR A 116 -0.88 -13.31 -8.05
CA THR A 116 -2.18 -13.90 -8.40
C THR A 116 -2.03 -15.18 -9.21
N LYS A 117 -0.98 -15.29 -10.04
CA LYS A 117 -0.70 -16.51 -10.83
C LYS A 117 0.02 -17.62 -10.05
N ALA A 118 0.68 -17.28 -8.95
CA ALA A 118 1.59 -18.19 -8.24
C ALA A 118 1.05 -18.68 -6.89
N ILE A 119 0.19 -17.90 -6.24
CA ILE A 119 -0.26 -18.14 -4.88
C ILE A 119 -1.79 -18.14 -4.87
N ASN A 120 -2.42 -19.21 -4.36
CA ASN A 120 -3.89 -19.31 -4.32
C ASN A 120 -4.53 -18.58 -3.12
N MET A 121 -3.73 -18.14 -2.14
CA MET A 121 -4.22 -17.47 -0.94
C MET A 121 -4.23 -15.94 -1.12
N ASP A 122 -5.42 -15.36 -1.32
CA ASP A 122 -5.59 -13.90 -1.51
C ASP A 122 -4.88 -13.04 -0.45
N PRO A 123 -4.97 -13.33 0.87
CA PRO A 123 -4.34 -12.48 1.87
C PRO A 123 -2.82 -12.47 1.81
N LEU A 124 -2.24 -13.64 1.56
CA LEU A 124 -0.79 -13.80 1.47
C LEU A 124 -0.24 -13.04 0.26
N ARG A 125 -0.96 -13.05 -0.87
CA ARG A 125 -0.60 -12.30 -2.08
C ARG A 125 -0.50 -10.80 -1.82
N VAL A 126 -1.52 -10.22 -1.20
CA VAL A 126 -1.57 -8.79 -0.89
C VAL A 126 -0.47 -8.41 0.10
N ILE A 127 -0.25 -9.22 1.14
CA ILE A 127 0.81 -8.98 2.13
C ILE A 127 2.20 -8.98 1.47
N LEU A 128 2.51 -9.99 0.67
CA LEU A 128 3.80 -10.10 0.00
C LEU A 128 4.00 -9.00 -1.05
N ALA A 129 2.94 -8.65 -1.78
CA ALA A 129 2.98 -7.56 -2.76
C ALA A 129 3.26 -6.21 -2.09
N ALA A 130 2.56 -5.89 -1.00
CA ALA A 130 2.80 -4.69 -0.21
C ALA A 130 4.21 -4.67 0.37
N SER A 131 4.61 -5.76 1.03
CA SER A 131 5.94 -5.87 1.66
C SER A 131 7.06 -5.62 0.66
N THR A 132 6.96 -6.26 -0.52
CA THR A 132 7.98 -6.14 -1.56
C THR A 132 7.96 -4.77 -2.22
N ALA A 133 6.79 -4.23 -2.54
CA ALA A 133 6.68 -2.92 -3.19
C ALA A 133 7.22 -1.80 -2.30
N PHE A 134 6.82 -1.76 -1.03
CA PHE A 134 7.26 -0.73 -0.09
C PHE A 134 8.73 -0.90 0.32
N ALA A 135 9.28 -2.12 0.35
CA ALA A 135 10.72 -2.34 0.55
C ALA A 135 11.58 -1.66 -0.53
N THR A 136 11.06 -1.43 -1.74
CA THR A 136 11.81 -0.75 -2.82
C THR A 136 11.87 0.77 -2.66
N MET A 137 11.16 1.34 -1.69
CA MET A 137 11.03 2.79 -1.53
C MET A 137 12.38 3.52 -1.29
N PRO A 138 13.31 3.02 -0.46
CA PRO A 138 14.65 3.62 -0.33
C PRO A 138 15.46 3.60 -1.62
N LEU A 139 15.30 2.57 -2.48
CA LEU A 139 15.98 2.50 -3.77
C LEU A 139 15.47 3.60 -4.69
N TRP A 140 14.16 3.76 -4.83
CA TRP A 140 13.57 4.81 -5.65
C TRP A 140 13.95 6.21 -5.14
N THR A 141 13.91 6.40 -3.82
CA THR A 141 14.31 7.64 -3.17
C THR A 141 15.76 7.99 -3.45
N GLY A 142 16.68 7.04 -3.24
CA GLY A 142 18.10 7.23 -3.52
C GLY A 142 18.34 7.56 -4.99
N LEU A 143 17.78 6.78 -5.91
CA LEU A 143 17.95 6.97 -7.36
C LEU A 143 17.43 8.34 -7.83
N MET A 144 16.30 8.81 -7.28
CA MET A 144 15.71 10.12 -7.60
C MET A 144 16.46 11.29 -6.97
N LEU A 145 17.14 11.08 -5.85
CA LEU A 145 18.02 12.07 -5.23
C LEU A 145 19.33 12.20 -6.01
N SER A 146 20.06 11.11 -6.16
CA SER A 146 21.31 11.06 -6.92
C SER A 146 21.75 9.61 -7.15
N LEU A 147 21.87 9.25 -8.43
CA LEU A 147 22.42 7.95 -8.84
C LEU A 147 23.85 7.75 -8.31
N TYR A 148 24.66 8.81 -8.29
CA TYR A 148 26.04 8.74 -7.80
C TYR A 148 26.11 8.46 -6.29
N LEU A 149 25.35 9.20 -5.48
CA LEU A 149 25.32 9.00 -4.02
C LEU A 149 24.75 7.62 -3.66
N THR A 150 23.73 7.17 -4.39
CA THR A 150 23.14 5.84 -4.20
C THR A 150 24.16 4.74 -4.45
N LYS A 151 24.95 4.83 -5.52
CA LYS A 151 26.03 3.87 -5.80
C LYS A 151 27.10 3.90 -4.71
N LEU A 152 27.50 5.08 -4.25
CA LEU A 152 28.48 5.22 -3.17
C LEU A 152 28.00 4.68 -1.82
N LYS A 153 26.69 4.70 -1.58
CA LYS A 153 26.06 4.28 -0.31
C LYS A 153 25.16 3.07 -0.48
N ILE A 154 25.46 2.19 -1.45
CA ILE A 154 24.57 1.08 -1.81
C ILE A 154 24.30 0.14 -0.65
N ILE A 155 25.29 -0.11 0.21
CA ILE A 155 25.14 -0.97 1.40
C ILE A 155 24.12 -0.35 2.37
N GLN A 156 24.19 0.96 2.61
CA GLN A 156 23.23 1.65 3.47
C GLN A 156 21.82 1.63 2.88
N VAL A 157 21.70 1.81 1.56
CA VAL A 157 20.41 1.73 0.87
C VAL A 157 19.83 0.32 0.96
N LEU A 158 20.63 -0.72 0.77
CA LEU A 158 20.19 -2.12 0.91
C LEU A 158 19.78 -2.46 2.36
N ASN A 159 20.48 -1.91 3.36
CA ASN A 159 20.06 -2.06 4.76
C ASN A 159 18.71 -1.40 5.03
N LEU A 160 18.45 -0.22 4.45
CA LEU A 160 17.14 0.43 4.52
C LEU A 160 16.06 -0.39 3.82
N VAL A 161 16.34 -0.92 2.62
CA VAL A 161 15.42 -1.84 1.91
C VAL A 161 15.05 -3.04 2.77
N PHE A 162 16.02 -3.64 3.46
CA PHE A 162 15.75 -4.78 4.34
C PHE A 162 14.93 -4.38 5.57
N LEU A 163 15.27 -3.27 6.23
CA LEU A 163 14.53 -2.73 7.36
C LEU A 163 13.08 -2.41 6.98
N ASP A 164 12.90 -1.68 5.89
CA ASP A 164 11.59 -1.31 5.35
C ASP A 164 10.81 -2.52 4.90
N GLY A 165 11.46 -3.55 4.36
CA GLY A 165 10.80 -4.83 4.04
C GLY A 165 10.23 -5.51 5.28
N LEU A 166 10.95 -5.51 6.40
CA LEU A 166 10.45 -6.05 7.67
C LEU A 166 9.29 -5.21 8.22
N LEU A 167 9.44 -3.88 8.22
CA LEU A 167 8.39 -2.97 8.67
C LEU A 167 7.14 -3.05 7.78
N ALA A 168 7.32 -3.18 6.47
CA ALA A 168 6.24 -3.34 5.51
C ALA A 168 5.51 -4.67 5.72
N PHE A 169 6.23 -5.76 5.98
CA PHE A 169 5.61 -7.04 6.31
C PHE A 169 4.76 -6.98 7.59
N LEU A 170 5.27 -6.31 8.63
CA LEU A 170 4.51 -6.07 9.85
C LEU A 170 3.27 -5.21 9.59
N GLY A 171 3.41 -4.10 8.87
CA GLY A 171 2.30 -3.21 8.53
C GLY A 171 1.23 -3.89 7.67
N ALA A 172 1.63 -4.67 6.67
CA ALA A 172 0.72 -5.41 5.82
C ALA A 172 -0.02 -6.52 6.59
N SER A 173 0.66 -7.20 7.52
CA SER A 173 0.04 -8.18 8.42
C SER A 173 -0.97 -7.54 9.36
N LEU A 174 -0.67 -6.36 9.91
CA LEU A 174 -1.62 -5.59 10.74
C LEU A 174 -2.85 -5.14 9.92
N ALA A 175 -2.65 -4.70 8.69
CA ALA A 175 -3.75 -4.36 7.79
C ALA A 175 -4.66 -5.56 7.50
N PHE A 176 -4.07 -6.73 7.29
CA PHE A 176 -4.82 -7.97 7.13
C PHE A 176 -5.64 -8.30 8.38
N LEU A 177 -5.05 -8.23 9.57
CA LEU A 177 -5.78 -8.47 10.81
C LEU A 177 -6.93 -7.48 10.99
N LEU A 178 -6.68 -6.19 10.75
CA LEU A 178 -7.71 -5.15 10.82
C LEU A 178 -8.85 -5.45 9.83
N TRP A 179 -8.53 -5.75 8.59
CA TRP A 179 -9.52 -6.13 7.58
C TRP A 179 -10.26 -7.42 7.95
N PHE A 180 -9.57 -8.41 8.49
CA PHE A 180 -10.16 -9.69 8.88
C PHE A 180 -11.23 -9.53 9.96
N TYR A 181 -11.03 -8.61 10.91
CA TYR A 181 -12.04 -8.26 11.91
C TYR A 181 -13.15 -7.38 11.32
N LEU A 182 -12.82 -6.46 10.41
CA LEU A 182 -13.78 -5.52 9.86
C LEU A 182 -14.71 -6.14 8.81
N ARG A 183 -14.26 -7.15 8.05
CA ARG A 183 -15.04 -7.75 6.96
C ARG A 183 -16.36 -8.39 7.39
N THR A 184 -16.54 -8.69 8.68
CA THR A 184 -17.79 -9.26 9.22
C THR A 184 -18.81 -8.19 9.59
N TYR A 185 -18.45 -6.90 9.57
CA TYR A 185 -19.37 -5.83 9.90
C TYR A 185 -20.39 -5.61 8.77
N PRO A 186 -21.67 -5.36 9.11
CA PRO A 186 -22.75 -5.26 8.12
C PRO A 186 -22.52 -4.13 7.11
N PHE A 187 -21.92 -3.02 7.53
CA PHE A 187 -21.58 -1.91 6.64
C PHE A 187 -20.64 -2.33 5.49
N ILE A 188 -19.67 -3.21 5.76
CA ILE A 188 -18.68 -3.65 4.78
C ILE A 188 -19.28 -4.70 3.84
N LEU A 189 -20.15 -5.56 4.36
CA LEU A 189 -20.92 -6.49 3.53
C LEU A 189 -21.83 -5.73 2.56
N LYS A 190 -22.54 -4.69 3.04
CA LYS A 190 -23.35 -3.83 2.16
C LYS A 190 -22.51 -3.13 1.09
N TYR A 191 -21.36 -2.59 1.47
CA TYR A 191 -20.43 -1.98 0.52
C TYR A 191 -20.01 -2.96 -0.60
N LYS A 192 -19.78 -4.24 -0.27
CA LYS A 192 -19.24 -5.23 -1.20
C LYS A 192 -20.31 -5.96 -2.04
N TYR A 193 -21.54 -6.11 -1.53
CA TYR A 193 -22.56 -6.98 -2.13
C TYR A 193 -23.88 -6.29 -2.48
N GLU A 194 -24.16 -5.09 -1.96
CA GLU A 194 -25.35 -4.31 -2.38
C GLU A 194 -24.90 -3.26 -3.42
N GLU A 195 -25.10 -3.59 -4.70
CA GLU A 195 -24.95 -2.65 -5.83
C GLU A 195 -25.90 -1.45 -5.70
#